data_AF-A0A2E1DU77-F1
#
_entry.id   AF-A0A2E1DU77-F1
#
_cell.length_a   1.000
_cell.length_b   1.000
_cell.length_c   1.000
_cell.angle_alpha   90.00
_cell.angle_beta   90.00
_cell.angle_gamma   90.00
#
_symmetry.space_group_name_H-M   'P 1'
#
loop_
_entity.id
_entity.type
_entity.pdbx_description
1 polymer ?
#
loop_
_entity_poly.entity_id
_entity_poly.type
_entity_poly.pdbx_seq_one_letter_code
_entity_poly.pdbx_strand_id
1 'polypeptide(L)'
;MIRLGHAAHEPQRFDPVDRPRPDRDRHRPVGIIGGAHRPARLHDSRDLGAERDRQRGALADGLIGAGAGAGAFLAIRWIHAALRGREGLGLGDVKRMAGIGAALGWAALPLVALMAALAALAVAGPGKTALTAETEIPFGACLAASAAVLWMAAAA
;
A
#
# COMPACT_ATOMS: atom_id res chain seq x y z
N MET A 1 18.98 -67.40 -29.27
CA MET A 1 19.23 -67.43 -30.74
C MET A 1 19.54 -66.00 -31.16
N ILE A 2 20.81 -65.57 -31.19
CA ILE A 2 21.79 -65.64 -32.29
C ILE A 2 21.36 -64.83 -33.53
N ARG A 3 21.97 -63.64 -33.74
CA ARG A 3 22.86 -63.23 -34.88
C ARG A 3 23.06 -61.70 -34.81
N LEU A 4 24.26 -61.15 -34.61
CA LEU A 4 25.48 -61.00 -35.44
C LEU A 4 25.37 -60.02 -36.63
N GLY A 5 26.21 -58.99 -36.59
CA GLY A 5 26.51 -58.03 -37.67
C GLY A 5 27.30 -56.85 -37.08
N HIS A 6 28.59 -57.00 -36.79
CA HIS A 6 29.71 -56.69 -37.69
C HIS A 6 29.61 -55.30 -38.35
N ALA A 7 30.21 -54.31 -37.69
CA ALA A 7 30.76 -53.13 -38.34
C ALA A 7 32.04 -52.76 -37.57
N ALA A 8 33.17 -53.26 -38.07
CA ALA A 8 34.47 -52.76 -37.69
C ALA A 8 34.60 -51.33 -38.23
N HIS A 9 34.52 -50.33 -37.35
CA HIS A 9 34.84 -48.96 -37.71
C HIS A 9 36.19 -48.59 -37.10
N GLU A 10 37.12 -48.34 -38.01
CA GLU A 10 38.49 -47.88 -37.87
C GLU A 10 38.68 -46.83 -36.75
N PRO A 11 39.66 -47.00 -35.83
CA PRO A 11 39.96 -45.99 -34.82
C PRO A 11 40.65 -44.79 -35.48
N GLN A 12 39.92 -43.68 -35.62
CA GLN A 12 40.47 -42.42 -36.10
C GLN A 12 41.57 -41.90 -35.19
N ARG A 13 42.75 -41.79 -35.78
CA ARG A 13 44.00 -41.33 -35.20
C ARG A 13 44.07 -39.80 -35.30
N PHE A 14 44.19 -39.16 -34.14
CA PHE A 14 44.84 -37.85 -33.88
C PHE A 14 44.20 -36.59 -34.51
N ASP A 15 43.79 -35.64 -33.66
CA ASP A 15 44.64 -34.45 -33.45
C ASP A 15 44.33 -33.80 -32.09
N PRO A 16 45.35 -33.30 -31.36
CA PRO A 16 45.18 -32.74 -30.03
C PRO A 16 44.74 -31.29 -30.12
N VAL A 17 43.52 -31.01 -29.65
CA VAL A 17 43.05 -29.73 -29.08
C VAL A 17 43.56 -28.49 -29.83
N ASP A 18 42.71 -28.03 -30.73
CA ASP A 18 42.75 -26.69 -31.29
C ASP A 18 42.68 -25.66 -30.15
N ARG A 19 43.83 -25.13 -29.72
CA ARG A 19 43.88 -24.10 -28.68
C ARG A 19 43.60 -22.74 -29.32
N PRO A 20 42.54 -22.02 -28.92
CA PRO A 20 42.40 -20.63 -29.30
C PRO A 20 43.60 -19.83 -28.77
N ARG A 21 44.33 -19.16 -29.68
CA ARG A 21 45.43 -18.27 -29.31
C ARG A 21 44.86 -17.11 -28.50
N PRO A 22 45.46 -16.73 -27.36
CA PRO A 22 45.05 -15.53 -26.65
C PRO A 22 45.35 -14.29 -27.51
N ASP A 23 44.29 -13.56 -27.84
CA ASP A 23 44.30 -12.25 -28.52
C ASP A 23 45.06 -11.25 -27.64
N ARG A 24 46.32 -11.00 -27.99
CA ARG A 24 47.28 -10.25 -27.14
C ARG A 24 47.11 -8.74 -27.19
N ASP A 25 46.28 -8.19 -28.07
CA ASP A 25 46.18 -6.73 -28.25
C ASP A 25 44.74 -6.26 -28.48
N ARG A 26 43.84 -6.58 -27.54
CA ARG A 26 42.59 -5.82 -27.40
C ARG A 26 42.69 -4.81 -26.28
N HIS A 27 43.52 -3.81 -26.54
CA HIS A 27 43.32 -2.40 -26.20
C HIS A 27 42.12 -2.12 -25.27
N ARG A 28 42.40 -1.71 -24.03
CA ARG A 28 41.92 -0.41 -23.56
C ARG A 28 42.98 0.33 -22.77
N PRO A 29 43.18 1.63 -23.05
CA PRO A 29 44.04 2.47 -22.23
C PRO A 29 43.47 2.52 -20.81
N VAL A 30 44.34 2.23 -19.84
CA VAL A 30 44.06 2.41 -18.43
C VAL A 30 43.91 3.91 -18.20
N GLY A 31 42.66 4.37 -18.20
CA GLY A 31 42.27 5.72 -17.85
C GLY A 31 42.54 5.97 -16.38
N ILE A 32 43.77 6.35 -16.07
CA ILE A 32 44.14 7.14 -14.90
C ILE A 32 43.44 8.50 -15.08
N ILE A 33 42.27 8.73 -14.46
CA ILE A 33 41.79 10.00 -13.86
C ILE A 33 40.47 9.67 -13.12
N GLY A 34 40.39 10.06 -11.84
CA GLY A 34 39.10 10.22 -11.18
C GLY A 34 39.08 9.72 -9.75
N GLY A 35 39.70 10.48 -8.85
CA GLY A 35 39.49 10.30 -7.42
C GLY A 35 38.01 10.38 -7.09
N ALA A 36 37.43 9.25 -6.71
CA ALA A 36 36.40 9.23 -5.71
C ALA A 36 36.91 8.25 -4.66
N HIS A 37 37.68 8.79 -3.71
CA HIS A 37 37.63 8.31 -2.34
C HIS A 37 36.17 7.96 -2.06
N ARG A 38 35.80 6.68 -2.02
CA ARG A 38 34.54 6.29 -1.41
C ARG A 38 34.68 6.74 0.04
N PRO A 39 33.98 7.80 0.50
CA PRO A 39 34.06 8.11 1.91
C PRO A 39 33.43 6.90 2.62
N ALA A 40 34.16 6.39 3.58
CA ALA A 40 33.67 5.43 4.55
C ALA A 40 32.26 5.86 5.00
N ARG A 41 31.31 4.94 4.91
CA ARG A 41 29.98 5.04 5.53
C ARG A 41 30.15 5.24 7.03
N LEU A 42 30.31 6.49 7.47
CA LEU A 42 30.30 6.90 8.86
C LEU A 42 29.18 7.93 9.13
N HIS A 43 28.11 7.87 8.32
CA HIS A 43 26.93 8.73 8.42
C HIS A 43 25.60 7.97 8.56
N ASP A 44 25.64 6.65 8.83
CA ASP A 44 24.45 5.78 8.83
C ASP A 44 23.56 5.97 10.07
N SER A 45 24.14 6.33 11.23
CA SER A 45 23.38 6.48 12.48
C SER A 45 22.45 7.70 12.52
N ARG A 46 22.78 8.76 11.76
CA ARG A 46 21.96 9.99 11.68
C ARG A 46 20.75 9.80 10.76
N ASP A 47 20.94 9.08 9.65
CA ASP A 47 19.88 8.80 8.68
C ASP A 47 18.83 7.83 9.27
N LEU A 48 19.27 6.81 10.03
CA LEU A 48 18.37 5.93 10.78
C LEU A 48 17.60 6.66 11.88
N GLY A 49 18.20 7.69 12.49
CA GLY A 49 17.54 8.57 13.45
C GLY A 49 16.43 9.40 12.79
N ALA A 50 16.75 10.03 11.67
CA ALA A 50 15.80 10.84 10.90
C ALA A 50 14.61 10.02 10.38
N GLU A 51 14.84 8.79 9.89
CA GLU A 51 13.77 7.90 9.44
C GLU A 51 12.90 7.42 10.61
N ARG A 52 13.50 7.12 11.76
CA ARG A 52 12.76 6.81 13.00
C ARG A 52 11.92 7.98 13.47
N ASP A 53 12.43 9.20 13.42
CA ASP A 53 11.71 10.37 13.92
C ASP A 53 10.56 10.75 12.98
N ARG A 54 10.72 10.59 11.66
CA ARG A 54 9.60 10.66 10.71
C ARG A 54 8.55 9.59 10.97
N GLN A 55 8.97 8.34 11.19
CA GLN A 55 8.04 7.25 11.52
C GLN A 55 7.30 7.53 12.83
N ARG A 56 7.98 8.02 13.87
CA ARG A 56 7.33 8.41 15.14
C ARG A 56 6.28 9.49 14.93
N GLY A 57 6.57 10.50 14.11
CA GLY A 57 5.62 11.54 13.75
C GLY A 57 4.39 10.97 13.03
N ALA A 58 4.61 10.11 12.03
CA ALA A 58 3.52 9.47 11.27
C ALA A 58 2.65 8.54 12.14
N LEU A 59 3.27 7.79 13.06
CA LEU A 59 2.55 6.94 14.00
C LEU A 59 1.71 7.75 14.98
N ALA A 60 2.24 8.86 15.49
CA ALA A 60 1.51 9.74 16.39
C ALA A 60 0.28 10.35 15.70
N ASP A 61 0.44 10.85 14.47
CA ASP A 61 -0.65 11.44 13.70
C ASP A 61 -1.73 10.40 13.34
N GLY A 62 -1.32 9.18 12.97
CA GLY A 62 -2.23 8.06 12.74
C GLY A 62 -3.00 7.64 14.00
N LEU A 63 -2.37 7.63 15.17
CA LEU A 63 -3.04 7.33 16.44
C LEU A 63 -4.06 8.42 16.81
N ILE A 64 -3.70 9.69 16.60
CA ILE A 64 -4.61 10.82 16.82
C ILE A 64 -5.79 10.73 15.84
N GLY A 65 -5.54 10.44 14.57
CA GLY A 65 -6.58 10.23 13.57
C GLY A 65 -7.51 9.06 13.89
N ALA A 66 -6.97 7.93 14.32
CA ALA A 66 -7.77 6.77 14.75
C ALA A 66 -8.65 7.10 15.96
N GLY A 67 -8.07 7.74 16.98
CA GLY A 67 -8.78 8.14 18.19
C GLY A 67 -9.85 9.19 17.91
N ALA A 68 -9.53 10.23 17.14
CA ALA A 68 -10.46 11.27 16.73
C ALA A 68 -11.60 10.72 15.87
N GLY A 69 -11.29 9.83 14.92
CA GLY A 69 -12.27 9.20 14.04
C GLY A 69 -13.22 8.29 14.81
N ALA A 70 -12.69 7.40 15.64
CA ALA A 70 -13.49 6.54 16.49
C ALA A 70 -14.31 7.35 17.51
N GLY A 71 -13.69 8.32 18.18
CA GLY A 71 -14.32 9.14 19.20
C GLY A 71 -15.44 10.01 18.67
N ALA A 72 -15.23 10.67 17.52
CA ALA A 72 -16.27 11.49 16.88
C ALA A 72 -17.49 10.64 16.49
N PHE A 73 -17.26 9.49 15.87
CA PHE A 73 -18.35 8.59 15.48
C PHE A 73 -19.06 7.94 16.67
N LEU A 74 -18.32 7.60 17.71
CA LEU A 74 -18.89 7.08 18.95
C LEU A 74 -19.74 8.15 19.66
N ALA A 75 -19.27 9.40 19.69
CA ALA A 75 -20.04 10.53 20.23
C ALA A 75 -21.33 10.76 19.44
N ILE A 76 -21.27 10.76 18.10
CA ILE A 76 -22.46 10.86 17.24
C ILE A 76 -23.41 9.69 17.52
N ARG A 77 -22.90 8.47 17.65
CA ARG A 77 -23.70 7.28 17.98
C ARG A 77 -24.42 7.47 19.31
N TRP A 78 -23.73 7.95 20.35
CA TRP A 78 -24.31 8.16 21.67
C TRP A 78 -25.35 9.28 21.68
N ILE A 79 -25.07 10.40 21.02
CA ILE A 79 -26.01 11.52 20.87
C ILE A 79 -27.26 11.06 20.11
N HIS A 80 -27.09 10.34 19.00
CA HIS A 80 -28.20 9.82 18.21
C HIS A 80 -29.03 8.80 19.02
N ALA A 81 -28.37 7.85 19.69
CA ALA A 81 -29.04 6.87 20.52
C ALA A 81 -29.81 7.52 21.69
N ALA A 82 -29.25 8.56 22.32
CA ALA A 82 -29.93 9.31 23.38
C ALA A 82 -31.15 10.09 22.87
N LEU A 83 -31.10 10.64 21.66
CA LEU A 83 -32.19 11.43 21.07
C LEU A 83 -33.32 10.56 20.48
N ARG A 84 -32.98 9.43 19.83
CA ARG A 84 -33.96 8.58 19.12
C ARG A 84 -34.32 7.28 19.84
N GLY A 85 -33.60 6.91 20.91
CA GLY A 85 -33.82 5.67 21.65
C GLY A 85 -33.57 4.40 20.82
N ARG A 86 -32.95 4.52 19.65
CA ARG A 86 -32.64 3.44 18.70
C ARG A 86 -31.21 3.62 18.19
N GLU A 87 -30.48 2.54 18.00
CA GLU A 87 -29.13 2.58 17.45
C GLU A 87 -29.19 2.95 15.96
N GLY A 88 -28.86 4.20 15.62
CA GLY A 88 -28.86 4.65 14.23
C GLY A 88 -27.57 4.38 13.46
N LEU A 89 -26.49 4.02 14.15
CA LEU A 89 -25.16 3.87 13.53
C LEU A 89 -24.47 2.61 14.07
N GLY A 90 -24.13 1.70 13.16
CA GLY A 90 -23.56 0.40 13.51
C GLY A 90 -22.15 0.53 14.07
N LEU A 91 -21.78 -0.34 15.01
CA LEU A 91 -20.43 -0.36 15.58
C LEU A 91 -19.34 -0.58 14.50
N GLY A 92 -19.70 -1.24 13.40
CA GLY A 92 -18.83 -1.43 12.24
C GLY A 92 -18.41 -0.12 11.57
N ASP A 93 -19.27 0.89 11.54
CA ASP A 93 -18.97 2.19 10.92
C ASP A 93 -17.93 2.96 11.75
N VAL A 94 -17.99 2.85 13.08
CA VAL A 94 -16.98 3.40 13.99
C VAL A 94 -15.60 2.77 13.72
N LYS A 95 -15.54 1.45 13.54
CA LYS A 95 -14.29 0.73 13.26
C LYS A 95 -13.70 1.11 11.89
N ARG A 96 -14.55 1.31 10.88
CA ARG A 96 -14.10 1.82 9.57
C ARG A 96 -13.55 3.24 9.70
N MET A 97 -14.24 4.12 10.44
CA MET A 97 -13.78 5.49 10.64
C MET A 97 -12.46 5.55 11.43
N ALA A 98 -12.26 4.64 12.39
CA ALA A 98 -10.97 4.50 13.08
C ALA A 98 -9.84 4.12 12.11
N GLY A 99 -10.08 3.17 11.21
CA GLY A 99 -9.11 2.76 10.19
C GLY A 99 -8.81 3.88 9.18
N ILE A 100 -9.85 4.59 8.73
CA ILE A 100 -9.73 5.75 7.84
C ILE A 100 -8.94 6.87 8.54
N GLY A 101 -9.22 7.14 9.81
CA GLY A 101 -8.48 8.12 10.60
C GLY A 101 -7.02 7.75 10.80
N ALA A 102 -6.70 6.48 11.01
CA ALA A 102 -5.31 6.00 11.03
C ALA A 102 -4.59 6.21 9.70
N ALA A 103 -5.28 6.04 8.57
CA ALA A 103 -4.68 6.07 7.25
C ALA A 103 -4.57 7.48 6.64
N LEU A 104 -5.59 8.32 6.80
CA LEU A 104 -5.66 9.66 6.21
C LEU A 104 -5.34 10.78 7.22
N GLY A 105 -5.20 10.43 8.51
CA GLY A 105 -5.02 11.40 9.59
C GLY A 105 -6.32 12.08 10.01
N TRP A 106 -6.21 12.89 11.07
CA TRP A 106 -7.38 13.53 11.70
C TRP A 106 -8.00 14.65 10.86
N ALA A 107 -7.20 15.38 10.07
CA ALA A 107 -7.68 16.50 9.26
C ALA A 107 -8.63 16.07 8.13
N ALA A 108 -8.49 14.85 7.61
CA ALA A 108 -9.31 14.32 6.53
C ALA A 108 -10.68 13.80 6.99
N LEU A 109 -10.84 13.51 8.29
CA LEU A 109 -12.06 12.91 8.85
C LEU A 109 -13.35 13.70 8.55
N PRO A 110 -13.41 15.04 8.73
CA PRO A 110 -14.64 15.79 8.48
C PRO A 110 -15.06 15.73 7.01
N LEU A 111 -14.09 15.77 6.10
CA LEU A 111 -14.33 15.72 4.66
C LEU A 111 -14.83 14.34 4.23
N VAL A 112 -14.24 13.26 4.72
CA VAL A 112 -14.72 11.89 4.46
C VAL A 112 -16.14 11.69 4.98
N ALA A 113 -16.42 12.17 6.20
CA ALA A 113 -17.75 12.08 6.78
C ALA A 113 -18.80 12.85 5.96
N LEU A 114 -18.46 14.04 5.48
CA LEU A 114 -19.32 14.85 4.63
C LEU A 114 -19.60 14.17 3.29
N MET A 115 -18.57 13.69 2.61
CA MET A 115 -18.70 12.97 1.34
C MET A 115 -19.54 11.70 1.50
N ALA A 116 -19.33 10.95 2.58
CA ALA A 116 -20.11 9.75 2.87
C ALA A 116 -21.59 10.07 3.14
N ALA A 117 -21.87 11.15 3.87
CA ALA A 117 -23.24 11.60 4.13
C ALA A 117 -23.94 12.06 2.84
N LEU A 118 -23.24 12.81 1.96
CA LEU A 118 -23.77 13.23 0.67
C LEU A 118 -24.03 12.03 -0.25
N ALA A 119 -23.11 11.07 -0.31
CA ALA A 119 -23.28 9.85 -1.08
C ALA A 119 -24.47 9.01 -0.55
N ALA A 120 -24.57 8.85 0.77
CA ALA A 120 -25.70 8.16 1.39
C ALA A 120 -27.03 8.86 1.10
N LEU A 121 -27.06 10.20 1.15
CA LEU A 121 -28.24 10.99 0.81
C LEU A 121 -28.62 10.85 -0.67
N ALA A 122 -27.64 10.87 -1.57
CA ALA A 122 -27.86 10.69 -3.00
C ALA A 122 -28.40 9.29 -3.34
N VAL A 123 -27.96 8.26 -2.61
CA VAL A 123 -28.47 6.89 -2.75
C VAL A 123 -29.87 6.75 -2.16
N ALA A 124 -30.19 7.47 -1.08
CA ALA A 124 -31.49 7.45 -0.44
C ALA A 124 -32.58 8.25 -1.18
N GLY A 125 -32.19 9.28 -1.94
CA GLY A 125 -33.11 10.24 -2.58
C GLY A 125 -33.97 9.79 -3.77
N PRO A 126 -33.58 8.82 -4.64
CA PRO A 126 -34.35 8.53 -5.85
C PRO A 126 -35.54 7.58 -5.66
N GLY A 127 -35.74 7.01 -4.47
CA GLY A 127 -36.85 6.10 -4.20
C GLY A 127 -38.12 6.82 -3.77
N LYS A 128 -39.20 6.71 -4.55
CA LYS A 128 -40.59 7.08 -4.15
C LYS A 128 -41.18 6.17 -3.05
N THR A 129 -40.33 5.44 -2.35
CA THR A 129 -40.67 4.64 -1.18
C THR A 129 -40.47 5.52 0.03
N ALA A 130 -41.53 5.70 0.82
CA ALA A 130 -41.44 6.38 2.10
C ALA A 130 -40.19 5.88 2.84
N LEU A 131 -39.30 6.81 3.21
CA LEU A 131 -38.14 6.56 4.05
C LEU A 131 -38.65 6.15 5.44
N THR A 132 -39.14 4.93 5.55
CA THR A 132 -39.50 4.31 6.82
C THR A 132 -38.21 4.00 7.54
N ALA A 133 -38.25 4.06 8.88
CA ALA A 133 -37.10 3.80 9.75
C ALA A 133 -36.47 2.39 9.58
N GLU A 134 -37.10 1.51 8.80
CA GLU A 134 -36.66 0.16 8.42
C GLU A 134 -35.75 0.14 7.18
N THR A 135 -35.62 1.25 6.43
CA THR A 135 -34.74 1.29 5.26
C THR A 135 -33.30 1.48 5.72
N GLU A 136 -32.57 0.38 5.81
CA GLU A 136 -31.18 0.36 6.25
C GLU A 136 -30.27 0.90 5.14
N ILE A 137 -29.87 2.18 5.25
CA ILE A 137 -28.95 2.80 4.30
C ILE A 137 -27.54 2.28 4.63
N PRO A 138 -26.80 1.69 3.66
CA PRO A 138 -25.44 1.18 3.89
C PRO A 138 -24.43 2.34 3.98
N PHE A 139 -24.50 3.12 5.06
CA PHE A 139 -23.63 4.26 5.32
C PHE A 139 -22.15 3.87 5.29
N GLY A 140 -21.85 2.69 5.83
CA GLY A 140 -20.52 2.10 5.79
C GLY A 140 -19.92 1.92 4.40
N ALA A 141 -20.72 1.57 3.39
CA ALA A 141 -20.27 1.47 2.00
C ALA A 141 -19.94 2.85 1.43
N CYS A 142 -20.76 3.85 1.73
CA CYS A 142 -20.52 5.24 1.35
C CYS A 142 -19.26 5.81 2.02
N LEU A 143 -19.00 5.43 3.28
CA LEU A 143 -17.79 5.80 4.02
C LEU A 143 -16.53 5.22 3.38
N ALA A 144 -16.56 3.93 3.05
CA ALA A 144 -15.44 3.26 2.38
C ALA A 144 -15.17 3.86 0.98
N ALA A 145 -16.22 4.12 0.20
CA ALA A 145 -16.09 4.73 -1.13
C ALA A 145 -15.48 6.14 -1.03
N SER A 146 -15.95 6.95 -0.08
CA SER A 146 -15.46 8.32 0.12
C SER A 146 -13.99 8.35 0.56
N ALA A 147 -13.59 7.43 1.45
CA ALA A 147 -12.20 7.28 1.86
C ALA A 147 -11.31 6.83 0.69
N ALA A 148 -11.76 5.89 -0.14
CA ALA A 148 -11.02 5.45 -1.32
C ALA A 148 -10.81 6.61 -2.32
N VAL A 149 -11.86 7.40 -2.58
CA VAL A 149 -11.77 8.58 -3.46
C VAL A 149 -10.76 9.60 -2.91
N LEU A 150 -10.84 9.92 -1.61
CA LEU A 150 -9.94 10.90 -1.01
C LEU A 150 -8.49 10.40 -0.99
N TRP A 151 -8.28 9.11 -0.73
CA TRP A 151 -6.94 8.50 -0.77
C TRP A 151 -6.34 8.55 -2.17
N MET A 152 -7.13 8.24 -3.20
CA MET A 152 -6.71 8.36 -4.60
C MET A 152 -6.39 9.82 -4.98
N ALA A 153 -7.20 10.78 -4.51
CA ALA A 153 -6.96 12.19 -4.78
C ALA A 153 -5.70 12.73 -4.08
N ALA A 154 -5.36 12.19 -2.91
CA ALA A 154 -4.13 12.55 -2.20
C ALA A 154 -2.88 11.88 -2.81
N ALA A 155 -3.05 10.77 -3.55
CA ALA A 155 -1.98 10.01 -4.19
C ALA A 155 -1.69 10.43 -5.65
N ALA A 156 -2.51 11.32 -6.23
CA ALA A 156 -2.38 11.86 -7.58
C ALA A 156 -1.62 13.18 -7.60
#